data_AF-A0A5M5BV16-F1
#
_entry.id   AF-A0A5M5BV16-F1
#
_cell.length_a   1.000
_cell.length_b   1.000
_cell.length_c   1.000
_cell.angle_alpha   90.00
_cell.angle_beta   90.00
_cell.angle_gamma   90.00
#
_symmetry.space_group_name_H-M   'P 1'
#
loop_
_entity.id
_entity.type
_entity.pdbx_description
1 polymer ?
#
loop_
_entity_poly.entity_id
_entity_poly.type
_entity_poly.pdbx_seq_one_letter_code
_entity_poly.pdbx_strand_id
1 'polypeptide(L)'
;RVPPGGVTHSAHMADPEKWVKPLRGYAYDSFNKDAILRLAKAENGRITLPGGASYKVLVLPLSRPMNPEPVLSSEVQKKINELKEAGILVPSLPYTEEDFSVYGLERDMIVPEDIAWTHRRGELGELYFVANQKDETRTFTASMRINGKKPECWNPVTGEMNIHPSYRINGNRTEVTLTLAPNESVFIVYPAEGVHEGYGESSLQLQKEKKDTSKAPLNIALEAKEYTIIFAANKKTLTRKELFDWSQESDDQIRYYSGTATYKTTFRWKNKPNKDQQIYLNLGTVYNLATVRVNGVDCGTIWTAPYRADITGALKKGINELEIEVTNTWANALTGADEGKAPFDGIWTNAKYRRAEKTLLPAGLLGPLSFSTTE
;
A
#
# COMPACT_ATOMS: atom_id res chain seq x y z
N ARG A 1 25.72 -15.67 -19.34
CA ARG A 1 25.20 -16.77 -18.48
C ARG A 1 23.70 -16.55 -18.35
N VAL A 2 22.89 -17.43 -18.92
CA VAL A 2 21.44 -17.41 -18.76
C VAL A 2 21.16 -18.13 -17.43
N PRO A 3 20.43 -17.53 -16.47
CA PRO A 3 19.95 -18.25 -15.31
C PRO A 3 19.10 -19.44 -15.78
N PRO A 4 19.27 -20.66 -15.23
CA PRO A 4 18.39 -21.78 -15.56
C PRO A 4 16.93 -21.40 -15.28
N GLY A 5 16.02 -21.85 -16.16
CA GLY A 5 14.58 -21.66 -15.94
C GLY A 5 14.18 -22.21 -14.56
N GLY A 6 13.48 -21.38 -13.77
CA GLY A 6 13.05 -21.71 -12.41
C GLY A 6 13.85 -21.06 -11.28
N VAL A 7 14.94 -20.32 -11.58
CA VAL A 7 15.67 -19.55 -10.56
C VAL A 7 14.98 -18.19 -10.36
N THR A 8 14.14 -18.09 -9.32
CA THR A 8 13.49 -16.83 -8.90
C THR A 8 14.41 -15.94 -8.06
N HIS A 9 15.45 -16.50 -7.44
CA HIS A 9 16.48 -15.79 -6.68
C HIS A 9 17.82 -16.54 -6.73
N SER A 10 18.95 -15.86 -6.52
CA SER A 10 20.24 -16.53 -6.34
C SER A 10 20.20 -17.46 -5.12
N ALA A 11 20.72 -18.68 -5.24
CA ALA A 11 20.86 -19.57 -4.09
C ALA A 11 21.61 -18.85 -2.96
N HIS A 12 21.07 -18.91 -1.73
CA HIS A 12 21.59 -18.26 -0.52
C HIS A 12 21.45 -16.74 -0.41
N MET A 13 20.67 -16.08 -1.28
CA MET A 13 20.18 -14.73 -1.00
C MET A 13 18.92 -14.78 -0.13
N ALA A 14 18.81 -13.88 0.84
CA ALA A 14 17.57 -13.67 1.58
C ALA A 14 16.48 -13.27 0.59
N ASP A 15 15.36 -13.99 0.62
CA ASP A 15 14.17 -13.72 -0.18
C ASP A 15 13.35 -12.64 0.53
N PRO A 16 13.42 -11.35 0.13
CA PRO A 16 12.89 -10.26 0.94
C PRO A 16 11.40 -10.41 1.26
N GLU A 17 10.65 -11.09 0.39
CA GLU A 17 9.23 -11.43 0.57
C GLU A 17 9.00 -12.33 1.79
N LYS A 18 9.94 -13.24 2.10
CA LYS A 18 9.91 -14.10 3.30
C LYS A 18 10.42 -13.41 4.57
N TRP A 19 10.93 -12.18 4.44
CA TRP A 19 11.51 -11.41 5.55
C TRP A 19 10.71 -10.13 5.83
N VAL A 20 9.42 -10.09 5.49
CA VAL A 20 8.52 -9.04 5.97
C VAL A 20 8.38 -9.17 7.49
N LYS A 21 9.09 -8.30 8.22
CA LYS A 21 9.09 -8.18 9.70
C LYS A 21 9.48 -9.44 10.47
N PRO A 22 10.74 -9.87 10.39
CA PRO A 22 11.19 -11.07 11.09
C PRO A 22 11.13 -10.96 12.62
N LEU A 23 11.09 -9.74 13.18
CA LEU A 23 11.08 -9.49 14.62
C LEU A 23 9.67 -9.28 15.21
N ARG A 24 8.61 -9.55 14.42
CA ARG A 24 7.20 -9.59 14.89
C ARG A 24 6.78 -8.42 15.80
N GLY A 25 7.09 -7.18 15.39
CA GLY A 25 6.66 -5.98 16.11
C GLY A 25 7.78 -5.11 16.70
N TYR A 26 9.04 -5.42 16.40
CA TYR A 26 10.19 -4.54 16.64
C TYR A 26 10.91 -4.20 15.33
N ALA A 27 11.63 -3.07 15.33
CA ALA A 27 12.61 -2.70 14.32
C ALA A 27 14.02 -2.76 14.92
N TYR A 28 15.04 -2.89 14.08
CA TYR A 28 16.43 -2.91 14.50
C TYR A 28 17.32 -2.26 13.45
N ASP A 29 18.48 -1.79 13.89
CA ASP A 29 19.58 -1.36 13.03
C ASP A 29 20.82 -2.20 13.36
N SER A 30 21.66 -2.44 12.34
CA SER A 30 23.02 -2.92 12.60
C SER A 30 23.84 -1.80 13.24
N PHE A 31 24.57 -2.13 14.31
CA PHE A 31 25.28 -1.14 15.12
C PHE A 31 26.78 -1.46 15.18
N ASN A 32 27.61 -0.59 14.60
CA ASN A 32 29.04 -0.85 14.44
C ASN A 32 29.89 -0.34 15.62
N LYS A 33 31.18 -0.72 15.63
CA LYS A 33 32.13 -0.31 16.68
C LYS A 33 32.31 1.20 16.80
N ASP A 34 32.35 1.94 15.68
CA ASP A 34 32.49 3.41 15.71
C ASP A 34 31.30 4.05 16.43
N ALA A 35 30.06 3.64 16.10
CA ALA A 35 28.87 4.15 16.75
C ALA A 35 28.86 3.88 18.26
N ILE A 36 29.24 2.66 18.68
CA ILE A 36 29.37 2.29 20.11
C ILE A 36 30.34 3.22 20.85
N LEU A 37 31.52 3.43 20.29
CA LEU A 37 32.61 4.10 21.01
C LEU A 37 32.53 5.62 20.94
N ARG A 38 32.20 6.16 19.76
CA ARG A 38 32.31 7.60 19.49
C ARG A 38 31.00 8.36 19.68
N LEU A 39 29.85 7.71 19.44
CA LEU A 39 28.56 8.40 19.34
C LEU A 39 27.58 8.01 20.46
N ALA A 40 27.61 6.76 20.93
CA ALA A 40 26.63 6.22 21.85
C ALA A 40 26.69 6.88 23.24
N LYS A 41 25.54 7.41 23.68
CA LYS A 41 25.29 7.90 25.03
C LYS A 41 24.17 7.10 25.70
N ALA A 42 24.19 7.03 27.02
CA ALA A 42 23.11 6.44 27.80
C ALA A 42 22.23 7.56 28.36
N GLU A 43 20.97 7.59 27.95
CA GLU A 43 19.99 8.59 28.39
C GLU A 43 18.68 7.86 28.69
N ASN A 44 18.16 8.02 29.92
CA ASN A 44 16.91 7.41 30.39
C ASN A 44 16.84 5.88 30.15
N GLY A 45 17.95 5.17 30.37
CA GLY A 45 18.03 3.73 30.18
C GLY A 45 17.96 3.28 28.72
N ARG A 46 18.36 4.13 27.77
CA ARG A 46 18.42 3.86 26.33
C ARG A 46 19.76 4.31 25.76
N ILE A 47 20.22 3.67 24.68
CA ILE A 47 21.31 4.16 23.86
C ILE A 47 20.77 5.26 22.95
N THR A 48 21.33 6.46 22.99
CA THR A 48 21.02 7.55 22.06
C THR A 48 22.21 7.88 21.16
N LEU A 49 21.92 8.29 19.93
CA LEU A 49 22.88 8.81 18.97
C LEU A 49 22.47 10.20 18.48
N PRO A 50 23.43 11.04 18.03
CA PRO A 50 23.11 12.23 17.24
C PRO A 50 22.23 11.87 16.04
N GLY A 51 21.20 12.67 15.77
CA GLY A 51 20.22 12.40 14.71
C GLY A 51 18.94 11.68 15.15
N GLY A 52 18.80 11.39 16.45
CA GLY A 52 17.52 10.97 17.05
C GLY A 52 17.32 9.46 17.23
N ALA A 53 18.29 8.64 16.84
CA ALA A 53 18.21 7.20 17.07
C ALA A 53 18.25 6.89 18.59
N SER A 54 17.36 6.00 19.03
CA SER A 54 17.22 5.64 20.45
C SER A 54 16.83 4.18 20.65
N TYR A 55 17.71 3.38 21.24
CA TYR A 55 17.57 1.92 21.36
C TYR A 55 17.50 1.47 22.83
N LYS A 56 16.59 0.54 23.15
CA LYS A 56 16.51 -0.08 24.49
C LYS A 56 17.34 -1.35 24.62
N VAL A 57 17.55 -2.04 23.50
CA VAL A 57 18.20 -3.35 23.46
C VAL A 57 19.47 -3.26 22.61
N LEU A 58 20.56 -3.80 23.13
CA LEU A 58 21.81 -4.02 22.40
C LEU A 58 22.08 -5.52 22.34
N VAL A 59 21.96 -6.11 21.15
CA VAL A 59 22.24 -7.54 20.93
C VAL A 59 23.70 -7.71 20.51
N LEU A 60 24.39 -8.63 21.17
CA LEU A 60 25.72 -9.09 20.80
C LEU A 60 25.57 -10.50 20.18
N PRO A 61 25.52 -10.64 18.84
CA PRO A 61 25.15 -11.90 18.22
C PRO A 61 26.11 -13.04 18.55
N LEU A 62 25.57 -14.26 18.58
CA LEU A 62 26.38 -15.49 18.61
C LEU A 62 27.29 -15.59 17.37
N SER A 63 28.19 -16.57 17.38
CA SER A 63 28.99 -16.94 16.21
C SER A 63 28.09 -17.13 14.97
N ARG A 64 28.54 -16.60 13.84
CA ARG A 64 27.79 -16.60 12.56
C ARG A 64 28.76 -16.70 11.38
N PRO A 65 28.31 -17.04 10.15
CA PRO A 65 29.21 -17.25 9.01
C PRO A 65 30.17 -16.08 8.72
N MET A 66 29.72 -14.84 8.92
CA MET A 66 30.54 -13.62 8.71
C MET A 66 31.34 -13.19 9.94
N ASN A 67 31.21 -13.88 11.09
CA ASN A 67 31.99 -13.66 12.31
C ASN A 67 32.03 -14.96 13.13
N PRO A 68 32.86 -15.94 12.73
CA PRO A 68 32.88 -17.27 13.34
C PRO A 68 33.44 -17.27 14.75
N GLU A 69 34.33 -16.33 15.08
CA GLU A 69 34.97 -16.20 16.38
C GLU A 69 34.74 -14.78 16.91
N PRO A 70 33.59 -14.49 17.53
CA PRO A 70 33.28 -13.14 18.02
C PRO A 70 34.18 -12.79 19.21
N VAL A 71 35.16 -11.91 18.98
CA VAL A 71 36.02 -11.33 20.03
C VAL A 71 35.72 -9.83 20.16
N LEU A 72 35.50 -9.37 21.40
CA LEU A 72 35.33 -7.96 21.73
C LEU A 72 36.64 -7.38 22.23
N SER A 73 37.00 -6.18 21.75
CA SER A 73 38.15 -5.45 22.32
C SER A 73 37.80 -4.91 23.72
N SER A 74 38.82 -4.65 24.54
CA SER A 74 38.64 -4.19 25.92
C SER A 74 37.85 -2.89 26.02
N GLU A 75 38.01 -1.96 25.06
CA GLU A 75 37.27 -0.70 25.04
C GLU A 75 35.79 -0.93 24.75
N VAL A 76 35.47 -1.87 23.85
CA VAL A 76 34.09 -2.24 23.53
C VAL A 76 33.43 -2.92 24.73
N GLN A 77 34.14 -3.84 25.39
CA GLN A 77 33.64 -4.52 26.58
C GLN A 77 33.35 -3.52 27.71
N LYS A 78 34.27 -2.58 27.95
CA LYS A 78 34.09 -1.50 28.94
C LYS A 78 32.83 -0.69 28.63
N LYS A 79 32.68 -0.24 27.38
CA LYS A 79 31.52 0.56 26.95
C LYS A 79 30.20 -0.21 27.07
N ILE A 80 30.18 -1.50 26.76
CA ILE A 80 28.99 -2.36 26.93
C ILE A 80 28.61 -2.46 28.41
N ASN A 81 29.58 -2.64 29.31
CA ASN A 81 29.32 -2.69 30.75
C ASN A 81 28.73 -1.36 31.26
N GLU A 82 29.30 -0.22 30.85
CA GLU A 82 28.77 1.11 31.18
C GLU A 82 27.31 1.28 30.72
N LEU A 83 26.98 0.85 29.49
CA LEU A 83 25.62 0.90 28.97
C LEU A 83 24.68 -0.03 29.77
N LYS A 84 25.13 -1.23 30.11
CA LYS A 84 24.34 -2.19 30.90
C LYS A 84 24.02 -1.63 32.30
N GLU A 85 25.00 -1.04 32.98
CA GLU A 85 24.82 -0.38 34.28
C GLU A 85 23.85 0.81 34.19
N ALA A 86 23.87 1.54 33.07
CA ALA A 86 22.93 2.63 32.80
C ALA A 86 21.50 2.15 32.43
N GLY A 87 21.22 0.85 32.44
CA GLY A 87 19.89 0.28 32.26
C GLY A 87 19.53 -0.13 30.82
N ILE A 88 20.50 -0.20 29.91
CA ILE A 88 20.32 -0.76 28.56
C ILE A 88 20.19 -2.29 28.68
N LEU A 89 19.22 -2.88 27.98
CA LEU A 89 19.04 -4.34 27.96
C LEU A 89 20.06 -4.98 27.02
N VAL A 90 20.93 -5.82 27.57
CA VAL A 90 21.81 -6.73 26.81
C VAL A 90 21.35 -8.15 27.11
N PRO A 91 20.53 -8.77 26.23
CA PRO A 91 19.93 -10.08 26.51
C PRO A 91 21.00 -11.18 26.48
N SER A 92 20.79 -12.21 27.32
CA SER A 92 21.56 -13.45 27.20
C SER A 92 21.07 -14.23 25.97
N LEU A 93 22.00 -14.82 25.22
CA LEU A 93 21.70 -15.58 24.00
C LEU A 93 21.95 -17.09 24.18
N PRO A 94 21.15 -17.97 23.56
CA PRO A 94 19.99 -17.65 22.72
C PRO A 94 18.82 -17.11 23.55
N TYR A 95 18.19 -16.04 23.06
CA TYR A 95 16.99 -15.48 23.66
C TYR A 95 15.76 -16.24 23.14
N THR A 96 15.01 -16.87 24.04
CA THR A 96 13.93 -17.81 23.66
C THR A 96 12.52 -17.32 23.96
N GLU A 97 12.37 -16.22 24.70
CA GLU A 97 11.06 -15.62 24.95
C GLU A 97 10.45 -15.03 23.68
N GLU A 98 9.13 -14.89 23.65
CA GLU A 98 8.41 -14.45 22.45
C GLU A 98 8.67 -12.98 22.08
N ASP A 99 8.92 -12.15 23.09
CA ASP A 99 9.21 -10.72 22.98
C ASP A 99 9.99 -10.21 24.21
N PHE A 100 10.13 -8.89 24.37
CA PHE A 100 10.86 -8.25 25.48
C PHE A 100 9.94 -7.66 26.58
N SER A 101 8.65 -8.04 26.62
CA SER A 101 7.67 -7.56 27.60
C SER A 101 8.08 -7.82 29.05
N VAL A 102 8.75 -8.95 29.32
CA VAL A 102 9.30 -9.31 30.65
C VAL A 102 10.31 -8.28 31.20
N TYR A 103 10.89 -7.46 30.32
CA TYR A 103 11.78 -6.35 30.68
C TYR A 103 11.10 -4.98 30.56
N GLY A 104 9.77 -4.94 30.45
CA GLY A 104 8.97 -3.73 30.24
C GLY A 104 9.09 -3.13 28.83
N LEU A 105 9.52 -3.91 27.83
CA LEU A 105 9.63 -3.46 26.45
C LEU A 105 8.62 -4.20 25.54
N GLU A 106 7.40 -3.71 25.52
CA GLU A 106 6.33 -4.19 24.64
C GLU A 106 6.65 -4.00 23.15
N ARG A 107 6.08 -4.84 22.28
CA ARG A 107 6.09 -4.68 20.82
C ARG A 107 5.56 -3.29 20.44
N ASP A 108 6.21 -2.66 19.46
CA ASP A 108 5.81 -1.32 19.00
C ASP A 108 4.48 -1.39 18.24
N MET A 109 4.36 -2.37 17.34
CA MET A 109 3.15 -2.63 16.58
C MET A 109 2.88 -4.13 16.46
N ILE A 110 1.64 -4.52 16.74
CA ILE A 110 1.15 -5.89 16.62
C ILE A 110 0.15 -5.93 15.45
N VAL A 111 0.48 -6.74 14.45
CA VAL A 111 -0.31 -7.00 13.25
C VAL A 111 -0.09 -8.45 12.80
N PRO A 112 -0.98 -9.02 11.97
CA PRO A 112 -0.74 -10.31 11.34
C PRO A 112 0.53 -10.34 10.46
N GLU A 113 0.92 -11.54 10.05
CA GLU A 113 1.96 -11.75 9.04
C GLU A 113 1.59 -11.08 7.70
N ASP A 114 2.61 -10.88 6.85
CA ASP A 114 2.45 -10.26 5.52
C ASP A 114 1.83 -8.85 5.54
N ILE A 115 2.01 -8.14 6.67
CA ILE A 115 1.82 -6.70 6.74
C ILE A 115 3.21 -6.10 6.85
N ALA A 116 3.56 -5.08 6.06
CA ALA A 116 4.76 -4.25 6.23
C ALA A 116 4.42 -3.01 7.10
N TRP A 117 5.38 -2.50 7.89
CA TRP A 117 5.19 -1.35 8.78
C TRP A 117 6.51 -0.68 9.13
N THR A 118 6.46 0.63 9.32
CA THR A 118 7.51 1.40 9.98
C THR A 118 6.88 2.50 10.82
N HIS A 119 7.57 2.94 11.87
CA HIS A 119 7.11 3.99 12.78
C HIS A 119 8.11 5.14 12.76
N ARG A 120 7.60 6.37 12.65
CA ARG A 120 8.36 7.61 12.80
C ARG A 120 7.71 8.48 13.86
N ARG A 121 8.55 9.22 14.59
CA ARG A 121 8.13 10.18 15.62
C ARG A 121 8.85 11.51 15.43
N GLY A 122 8.16 12.61 15.68
CA GLY A 122 8.70 13.97 15.66
C GLY A 122 7.89 14.91 16.55
N GLU A 123 8.13 16.21 16.41
CA GLU A 123 7.47 17.26 17.20
C GLU A 123 5.95 17.32 16.94
N LEU A 124 5.54 17.07 15.68
CA LEU A 124 4.14 17.12 15.27
C LEU A 124 3.34 15.87 15.64
N GLY A 125 3.99 14.82 16.14
CA GLY A 125 3.32 13.57 16.50
C GLY A 125 4.06 12.31 16.07
N GLU A 126 3.29 11.24 15.93
CA GLU A 126 3.75 9.89 15.61
C GLU A 126 3.02 9.37 14.37
N LEU A 127 3.70 8.59 13.54
CA LEU A 127 3.17 8.11 12.27
C LEU A 127 3.63 6.68 12.01
N TYR A 128 2.66 5.80 11.80
CA TYR A 128 2.86 4.42 11.40
C TYR A 128 2.49 4.27 9.93
N PHE A 129 3.43 3.81 9.11
CA PHE A 129 3.11 3.28 7.79
C PHE A 129 2.66 1.83 7.94
N VAL A 130 1.59 1.42 7.27
CA VAL A 130 1.08 0.05 7.27
C VAL A 130 0.75 -0.35 5.84
N ALA A 131 1.28 -1.47 5.36
CA ALA A 131 1.03 -1.94 3.99
C ALA A 131 0.69 -3.43 3.95
N ASN A 132 -0.36 -3.77 3.22
CA ASN A 132 -0.70 -5.15 2.89
C ASN A 132 0.32 -5.68 1.87
N GLN A 133 0.86 -6.88 2.08
CA GLN A 133 1.78 -7.53 1.15
C GLN A 133 1.15 -8.70 0.41
N LYS A 134 -0.15 -8.92 0.60
CA LYS A 134 -0.92 -9.93 -0.13
C LYS A 134 -1.76 -9.28 -1.23
N ASP A 135 -1.94 -10.05 -2.30
CA ASP A 135 -2.86 -9.74 -3.40
C ASP A 135 -4.31 -10.11 -3.05
N GLU A 136 -4.77 -9.74 -1.85
CA GLU A 136 -6.11 -10.02 -1.35
C GLU A 136 -6.57 -8.90 -0.39
N THR A 137 -7.88 -8.69 -0.28
CA THR A 137 -8.44 -7.77 0.72
C THR A 137 -8.36 -8.39 2.10
N ARG A 138 -7.84 -7.64 3.09
CA ARG A 138 -7.64 -8.11 4.45
C ARG A 138 -8.22 -7.13 5.46
N THR A 139 -9.02 -7.65 6.39
CA THR A 139 -9.49 -6.91 7.57
C THR A 139 -8.77 -7.43 8.81
N PHE A 140 -8.12 -6.54 9.55
CA PHE A 140 -7.35 -6.92 10.75
C PHE A 140 -7.24 -5.76 11.74
N THR A 141 -6.94 -6.08 12.99
CA THR A 141 -6.63 -5.09 14.02
C THR A 141 -5.14 -4.77 14.03
N ALA A 142 -4.80 -3.50 13.88
CA ALA A 142 -3.46 -2.97 14.14
C ALA A 142 -3.41 -2.39 15.56
N SER A 143 -2.55 -2.94 16.42
CA SER A 143 -2.38 -2.50 17.80
C SER A 143 -1.04 -1.82 17.97
N MET A 144 -1.03 -0.50 18.20
CA MET A 144 0.18 0.31 18.33
C MET A 144 0.43 0.70 19.79
N ARG A 145 1.71 0.79 20.15
CA ARG A 145 2.16 1.16 21.50
C ARG A 145 2.08 2.68 21.71
N ILE A 146 0.88 3.23 21.54
CA ILE A 146 0.50 4.62 21.75
C ILE A 146 -0.60 4.64 22.79
N ASN A 147 -0.49 5.54 23.76
CA ASN A 147 -1.48 5.68 24.84
C ASN A 147 -2.17 7.04 24.75
N GLY A 148 -3.49 7.06 24.94
CA GLY A 148 -4.27 8.29 25.12
C GLY A 148 -4.41 9.23 23.92
N LYS A 149 -3.85 8.89 22.75
CA LYS A 149 -3.94 9.71 21.53
C LYS A 149 -4.98 9.17 20.55
N LYS A 150 -5.68 10.10 19.89
CA LYS A 150 -6.64 9.79 18.81
C LYS A 150 -5.88 9.53 17.50
N PRO A 151 -6.11 8.41 16.81
CA PRO A 151 -5.55 8.15 15.49
C PRO A 151 -6.33 8.86 14.37
N GLU A 152 -5.64 9.12 13.27
CA GLU A 152 -6.20 9.44 11.96
C GLU A 152 -5.67 8.42 10.93
N CYS A 153 -6.43 8.16 9.87
CA CYS A 153 -6.01 7.27 8.77
C CYS A 153 -5.90 8.08 7.48
N TRP A 154 -4.68 8.23 6.96
CA TRP A 154 -4.41 9.01 5.76
C TRP A 154 -4.08 8.07 4.60
N ASN A 155 -4.81 8.22 3.49
CA ASN A 155 -4.62 7.43 2.29
C ASN A 155 -3.57 8.09 1.39
N PRO A 156 -2.40 7.47 1.16
CA PRO A 156 -1.34 8.06 0.34
C PRO A 156 -1.63 8.06 -1.16
N VAL A 157 -2.59 7.26 -1.63
CA VAL A 157 -2.99 7.20 -3.05
C VAL A 157 -3.93 8.35 -3.40
N THR A 158 -4.90 8.64 -2.52
CA THR A 158 -5.94 9.66 -2.79
C THR A 158 -5.66 11.00 -2.09
N GLY A 159 -4.83 11.01 -1.05
CA GLY A 159 -4.65 12.17 -0.16
C GLY A 159 -5.78 12.37 0.84
N GLU A 160 -6.80 11.51 0.84
CA GLU A 160 -7.91 11.58 1.79
C GLU A 160 -7.44 11.32 3.22
N MET A 161 -7.96 12.11 4.16
CA MET A 161 -7.68 11.97 5.59
C MET A 161 -8.96 11.62 6.32
N ASN A 162 -9.07 10.39 6.80
CA ASN A 162 -10.10 10.02 7.76
C ASN A 162 -9.64 10.42 9.16
N ILE A 163 -10.13 11.58 9.63
CA ILE A 163 -9.80 12.14 10.95
C ILE A 163 -10.65 11.55 12.10
N HIS A 164 -11.57 10.61 11.80
CA HIS A 164 -12.41 9.92 12.79
C HIS A 164 -12.51 8.40 12.50
N PRO A 165 -11.38 7.67 12.42
CA PRO A 165 -11.44 6.22 12.26
C PRO A 165 -12.05 5.57 13.49
N SER A 166 -12.62 4.37 13.33
CA SER A 166 -13.01 3.55 14.48
C SER A 166 -11.76 2.99 15.16
N TYR A 167 -11.64 3.23 16.47
CA TYR A 167 -10.51 2.74 17.27
C TYR A 167 -10.95 2.43 18.70
N ARG A 168 -10.14 1.64 19.40
CA ARG A 168 -10.30 1.37 20.84
C ARG A 168 -8.98 1.53 21.57
N ILE A 169 -9.06 1.96 22.82
CA ILE A 169 -7.91 2.00 23.73
C ILE A 169 -7.96 0.71 24.57
N ASN A 170 -6.86 -0.04 24.59
CA ASN A 170 -6.73 -1.29 25.32
C ASN A 170 -5.45 -1.24 26.18
N GLY A 171 -5.62 -0.90 27.47
CA GLY A 171 -4.49 -0.61 28.36
C GLY A 171 -3.65 0.56 27.84
N ASN A 172 -2.36 0.33 27.62
CA ASN A 172 -1.41 1.34 27.13
C ASN A 172 -1.26 1.33 25.59
N ARG A 173 -2.24 0.76 24.87
CA ARG A 173 -2.20 0.61 23.41
C ARG A 173 -3.44 1.21 22.76
N THR A 174 -3.29 1.66 21.52
CA THR A 174 -4.39 2.07 20.66
C THR A 174 -4.53 1.06 19.54
N GLU A 175 -5.75 0.57 19.34
CA GLU A 175 -6.09 -0.45 18.36
C GLU A 175 -7.03 0.12 17.29
N VAL A 176 -6.65 -0.02 16.03
CA VAL A 176 -7.40 0.43 14.86
C VAL A 176 -7.74 -0.78 14.01
N THR A 177 -9.02 -0.97 13.66
CA THR A 177 -9.42 -2.00 12.70
C THR A 177 -9.25 -1.43 11.29
N LEU A 178 -8.38 -2.04 10.51
CA LEU A 178 -8.12 -1.67 9.13
C LEU A 178 -8.77 -2.69 8.19
N THR A 179 -9.27 -2.22 7.06
CA THR A 179 -9.54 -3.04 5.88
C THR A 179 -8.68 -2.50 4.75
N LEU A 180 -7.72 -3.30 4.28
CA LEU A 180 -6.81 -2.94 3.20
C LEU A 180 -7.07 -3.83 1.99
N ALA A 181 -7.23 -3.23 0.83
CA ALA A 181 -7.32 -3.89 -0.47
C ALA A 181 -5.98 -4.58 -0.83
N PRO A 182 -5.93 -5.37 -1.94
CA PRO A 182 -4.69 -5.95 -2.43
C PRO A 182 -3.56 -4.92 -2.55
N ASN A 183 -2.44 -5.18 -1.87
CA ASN A 183 -1.26 -4.31 -1.84
C ASN A 183 -1.49 -2.86 -1.35
N GLU A 184 -2.66 -2.56 -0.75
CA GLU A 184 -2.97 -1.22 -0.25
C GLU A 184 -2.10 -0.85 0.97
N SER A 185 -1.82 0.44 1.12
CA SER A 185 -1.13 0.98 2.27
C SER A 185 -1.82 2.21 2.84
N VAL A 186 -1.60 2.46 4.12
CA VAL A 186 -2.21 3.56 4.87
C VAL A 186 -1.19 4.12 5.87
N PHE A 187 -1.31 5.40 6.17
CA PHE A 187 -0.64 6.00 7.31
C PHE A 187 -1.62 6.13 8.48
N ILE A 188 -1.25 5.60 9.65
CA ILE A 188 -1.94 5.90 10.90
C ILE A 188 -1.17 6.99 11.64
N VAL A 189 -1.81 8.13 11.81
CA VAL A 189 -1.18 9.35 12.35
C VAL A 189 -1.74 9.66 13.72
N TYR A 190 -0.87 10.05 14.64
CA TYR A 190 -1.18 10.49 15.99
C TYR A 190 -0.62 11.89 16.20
N PRO A 191 -1.40 12.93 15.92
CA PRO A 191 -0.96 14.32 16.09
C PRO A 191 -0.57 14.65 17.54
N ALA A 192 0.33 15.61 17.72
CA ALA A 192 0.62 16.20 19.03
C ALA A 192 -0.55 17.06 19.53
N GLU A 193 -0.66 17.24 20.86
CA GLU A 193 -1.66 18.15 21.44
C GLU A 193 -1.48 19.58 20.91
N GLY A 194 -2.60 20.27 20.61
CA GLY A 194 -2.59 21.64 20.08
C GLY A 194 -2.46 21.75 18.55
N VAL A 195 -2.18 20.67 17.82
CA VAL A 195 -2.12 20.69 16.34
C VAL A 195 -3.51 20.87 15.69
N HIS A 196 -4.59 20.68 16.47
CA HIS A 196 -5.98 20.74 16.00
C HIS A 196 -6.73 22.05 16.32
N GLU A 197 -6.08 23.16 16.67
CA GLU A 197 -6.76 24.45 16.98
C GLU A 197 -7.62 25.04 15.83
N GLY A 198 -7.74 24.37 14.68
CA GLY A 198 -8.65 24.70 13.58
C GLY A 198 -9.74 23.68 13.26
N TYR A 199 -9.80 22.53 13.95
CA TYR A 199 -10.86 21.54 13.74
C TYR A 199 -11.89 21.69 14.85
N GLY A 200 -13.08 22.20 14.50
CA GLY A 200 -14.16 22.50 15.44
C GLY A 200 -14.41 21.36 16.42
N GLU A 201 -14.55 21.72 17.70
CA GLU A 201 -14.90 20.80 18.78
C GLU A 201 -16.16 20.01 18.41
N SER A 202 -16.00 18.74 18.05
CA SER A 202 -17.10 17.79 18.17
C SER A 202 -16.61 16.45 18.71
N SER A 203 -16.92 16.28 20.00
CA SER A 203 -17.16 15.04 20.73
C SER A 203 -16.01 14.05 20.92
N LEU A 204 -15.48 14.07 22.14
CA LEU A 204 -15.24 12.86 22.93
C LEU A 204 -16.52 12.00 22.95
N GLN A 205 -16.67 11.10 21.99
CA GLN A 205 -17.52 9.95 22.16
C GLN A 205 -16.63 8.71 22.23
N LEU A 206 -16.54 8.14 23.43
CA LEU A 206 -16.59 6.69 23.56
C LEU A 206 -17.81 6.25 22.75
N GLN A 207 -17.60 5.86 21.49
CA GLN A 207 -18.63 5.16 20.74
C GLN A 207 -18.79 3.82 21.46
N LYS A 208 -19.74 3.77 22.42
CA LYS A 208 -20.54 2.56 22.63
C LYS A 208 -20.88 2.06 21.24
N GLU A 209 -20.55 0.80 20.96
CA GLU A 209 -20.86 0.10 19.72
C GLU A 209 -22.09 0.71 19.07
N LYS A 210 -21.87 1.62 18.10
CA LYS A 210 -22.94 1.95 17.17
C LYS A 210 -23.10 0.64 16.45
N LYS A 211 -24.17 -0.08 16.79
CA LYS A 211 -24.60 -1.27 16.08
C LYS A 211 -24.40 -0.96 14.61
N ASP A 212 -23.47 -1.66 13.98
CA ASP A 212 -23.04 -1.42 12.62
C ASP A 212 -24.26 -1.65 11.72
N THR A 213 -25.04 -0.60 11.56
CA THR A 213 -26.08 -0.49 10.54
C THR A 213 -25.49 0.28 9.37
N SER A 214 -24.20 0.09 9.07
CA SER A 214 -23.76 0.33 7.70
C SER A 214 -24.62 -0.59 6.83
N LYS A 215 -25.57 0.02 6.12
CA LYS A 215 -26.20 -0.69 5.01
C LYS A 215 -25.05 -1.12 4.13
N ALA A 216 -24.95 -2.42 3.84
CA ALA A 216 -23.94 -2.93 2.92
C ALA A 216 -23.89 -2.00 1.69
N PRO A 217 -22.70 -1.58 1.25
CA PRO A 217 -22.57 -0.63 0.15
C PRO A 217 -23.41 -1.14 -1.02
N LEU A 218 -24.37 -0.33 -1.44
CA LEU A 218 -25.27 -0.71 -2.51
C LEU A 218 -24.47 -0.71 -3.81
N ASN A 219 -24.06 -1.90 -4.26
CA ASN A 219 -23.40 -2.09 -5.54
C ASN A 219 -24.45 -2.07 -6.65
N ILE A 220 -24.55 -0.95 -7.36
CA ILE A 220 -25.48 -0.76 -8.48
C ILE A 220 -24.70 -0.95 -9.78
N ALA A 221 -25.08 -1.92 -10.61
CA ALA A 221 -24.46 -2.09 -11.92
C ALA A 221 -24.61 -0.82 -12.79
N LEU A 222 -23.57 -0.45 -13.52
CA LEU A 222 -23.64 0.65 -14.47
C LEU A 222 -24.29 0.17 -15.76
N GLU A 223 -25.46 0.73 -16.08
CA GLU A 223 -26.16 0.46 -17.34
C GLU A 223 -25.70 1.43 -18.43
N ALA A 224 -24.73 1.00 -19.25
CA ALA A 224 -24.33 1.69 -20.46
C ALA A 224 -25.01 1.02 -21.67
N LYS A 225 -25.47 1.82 -22.63
CA LYS A 225 -26.07 1.28 -23.86
C LYS A 225 -25.01 0.77 -24.85
N GLU A 226 -23.94 1.54 -24.97
CA GLU A 226 -22.89 1.34 -25.95
C GLU A 226 -21.63 2.13 -25.56
N TYR A 227 -20.47 1.60 -25.92
CA TYR A 227 -19.17 2.21 -25.74
C TYR A 227 -18.57 2.53 -27.11
N THR A 228 -18.18 3.78 -27.31
CA THR A 228 -17.27 4.17 -28.39
C THR A 228 -15.85 4.09 -27.87
N ILE A 229 -14.99 3.31 -28.54
CA ILE A 229 -13.64 3.00 -28.07
C ILE A 229 -12.64 3.46 -29.13
N ILE A 230 -11.74 4.35 -28.75
CA ILE A 230 -10.78 4.97 -29.66
C ILE A 230 -9.37 4.57 -29.24
N PHE A 231 -8.66 3.84 -30.10
CA PHE A 231 -7.27 3.42 -29.88
C PHE A 231 -6.32 4.53 -30.35
N ALA A 232 -5.66 5.19 -29.41
CA ALA A 232 -4.97 6.44 -29.66
C ALA A 232 -3.82 6.33 -30.68
N ALA A 233 -3.06 5.22 -30.67
CA ALA A 233 -1.86 5.08 -31.50
C ALA A 233 -2.17 4.79 -32.98
N ASN A 234 -3.18 3.96 -33.27
CA ASN A 234 -3.55 3.58 -34.64
C ASN A 234 -4.85 4.25 -35.13
N LYS A 235 -5.48 5.08 -34.29
CA LYS A 235 -6.73 5.82 -34.57
C LYS A 235 -7.94 4.94 -34.90
N LYS A 236 -7.87 3.62 -34.65
CA LYS A 236 -9.04 2.75 -34.80
C LYS A 236 -10.13 3.15 -33.81
N THR A 237 -11.35 3.14 -34.30
CA THR A 237 -12.55 3.39 -33.50
C THR A 237 -13.50 2.20 -33.63
N LEU A 238 -14.03 1.73 -32.50
CA LEU A 238 -14.99 0.64 -32.41
C LEU A 238 -16.21 1.06 -31.61
N THR A 239 -17.29 0.34 -31.82
CA THR A 239 -18.53 0.49 -31.09
C THR A 239 -18.93 -0.88 -30.54
N ARG A 240 -19.11 -0.99 -29.21
CA ARG A 240 -19.43 -2.25 -28.53
C ARG A 240 -20.48 -2.04 -27.45
N LYS A 241 -21.37 -3.02 -27.26
CA LYS A 241 -22.33 -3.02 -26.15
C LYS A 241 -21.71 -3.53 -24.84
N GLU A 242 -20.73 -4.42 -24.95
CA GLU A 242 -20.07 -5.06 -23.83
C GLU A 242 -18.58 -4.71 -23.81
N LEU A 243 -18.01 -4.70 -22.61
CA LEU A 243 -16.58 -4.61 -22.38
C LEU A 243 -15.91 -5.92 -22.81
N PHE A 244 -14.65 -5.85 -23.27
CA PHE A 244 -13.93 -6.99 -23.82
C PHE A 244 -12.43 -6.85 -23.59
N ASP A 245 -11.74 -7.99 -23.60
CA ASP A 245 -10.28 -8.06 -23.59
C ASP A 245 -9.73 -7.85 -25.00
N TRP A 246 -8.91 -6.81 -25.20
CA TRP A 246 -8.34 -6.50 -26.50
C TRP A 246 -7.56 -7.67 -27.09
N SER A 247 -6.86 -8.43 -26.22
CA SER A 247 -5.99 -9.53 -26.63
C SER A 247 -6.73 -10.72 -27.26
N GLN A 248 -8.06 -10.76 -27.14
CA GLN A 248 -8.91 -11.81 -27.69
C GLN A 248 -9.58 -11.42 -29.00
N GLU A 249 -9.42 -10.17 -29.47
CA GLU A 249 -10.03 -9.71 -30.72
C GLU A 249 -9.43 -10.42 -31.94
N SER A 250 -10.20 -10.49 -33.04
CA SER A 250 -9.75 -11.07 -34.31
C SER A 250 -8.86 -10.13 -35.12
N ASP A 251 -9.02 -8.82 -34.94
CA ASP A 251 -8.26 -7.77 -35.61
C ASP A 251 -6.88 -7.59 -34.95
N ASP A 252 -5.81 -7.92 -35.69
CA ASP A 252 -4.44 -7.89 -35.17
C ASP A 252 -4.01 -6.49 -34.69
N GLN A 253 -4.58 -5.41 -35.25
CA GLN A 253 -4.27 -4.04 -34.80
C GLN A 253 -4.88 -3.71 -33.42
N ILE A 254 -5.82 -4.53 -32.92
CA ILE A 254 -6.40 -4.43 -31.57
C ILE A 254 -5.84 -5.54 -30.67
N ARG A 255 -5.77 -6.78 -31.18
CA ARG A 255 -5.21 -7.94 -30.47
C ARG A 255 -3.83 -7.68 -29.88
N TYR A 256 -2.94 -7.11 -30.70
CA TYR A 256 -1.57 -6.82 -30.29
C TYR A 256 -1.40 -5.39 -29.78
N TYR A 257 -2.48 -4.64 -29.56
CA TYR A 257 -2.37 -3.23 -29.19
C TYR A 257 -1.67 -3.03 -27.84
N SER A 258 -0.72 -2.10 -27.82
CA SER A 258 -0.16 -1.51 -26.60
C SER A 258 -0.23 0.00 -26.66
N GLY A 259 -0.72 0.61 -25.58
CA GLY A 259 -0.91 2.06 -25.48
C GLY A 259 -2.25 2.39 -24.83
N THR A 260 -2.76 3.58 -25.13
CA THR A 260 -3.99 4.10 -24.54
C THR A 260 -5.20 3.90 -25.45
N ALA A 261 -6.32 3.43 -24.90
CA ALA A 261 -7.62 3.47 -25.56
C ALA A 261 -8.63 4.25 -24.70
N THR A 262 -9.40 5.12 -25.34
CA THR A 262 -10.41 5.96 -24.69
C THR A 262 -11.79 5.36 -24.91
N TYR A 263 -12.46 4.98 -23.82
CA TYR A 263 -13.84 4.51 -23.79
C TYR A 263 -14.76 5.70 -23.51
N LYS A 264 -15.78 5.90 -24.35
CA LYS A 264 -16.80 6.94 -24.15
C LYS A 264 -18.19 6.31 -24.10
N THR A 265 -18.97 6.67 -23.08
CA THR A 265 -20.38 6.28 -22.96
C THR A 265 -21.18 7.30 -22.15
N THR A 266 -22.46 7.02 -21.92
CA THR A 266 -23.31 7.78 -21.01
C THR A 266 -24.05 6.85 -20.05
N PHE A 267 -24.33 7.34 -18.85
CA PHE A 267 -25.15 6.63 -17.86
C PHE A 267 -26.15 7.58 -17.20
N ARG A 268 -27.24 7.04 -16.64
CA ARG A 268 -28.28 7.84 -15.98
C ARG A 268 -28.17 7.73 -14.46
N TRP A 269 -28.06 8.87 -13.78
CA TRP A 269 -28.07 8.97 -12.32
C TRP A 269 -29.40 9.54 -11.82
N LYS A 270 -30.10 8.80 -10.95
CA LYS A 270 -31.48 9.11 -10.55
C LYS A 270 -31.57 10.13 -9.41
N ASN A 271 -30.67 10.04 -8.43
CA ASN A 271 -30.75 10.79 -7.18
C ASN A 271 -29.74 11.93 -7.15
N LYS A 272 -30.04 13.01 -6.43
CA LYS A 272 -29.00 13.97 -6.07
C LYS A 272 -28.19 13.35 -4.92
N PRO A 273 -26.84 13.40 -4.94
CA PRO A 273 -26.04 12.94 -3.79
C PRO A 273 -26.48 13.67 -2.52
N ASN A 274 -26.62 12.95 -1.41
CA ASN A 274 -26.75 13.59 -0.09
C ASN A 274 -25.45 14.33 0.24
N LYS A 275 -25.50 15.35 1.11
CA LYS A 275 -24.32 16.18 1.42
C LYS A 275 -23.14 15.37 1.97
N ASP A 276 -23.42 14.26 2.64
CA ASP A 276 -22.41 13.44 3.32
C ASP A 276 -22.15 12.12 2.59
N GLN A 277 -22.81 11.86 1.45
CA GLN A 277 -22.68 10.60 0.72
C GLN A 277 -21.58 10.68 -0.35
N GLN A 278 -20.56 9.83 -0.22
CA GLN A 278 -19.58 9.62 -1.29
C GLN A 278 -20.07 8.55 -2.27
N ILE A 279 -19.83 8.78 -3.55
CA ILE A 279 -20.21 7.90 -4.64
C ILE A 279 -18.95 7.56 -5.44
N TYR A 280 -18.63 6.27 -5.48
CA TYR A 280 -17.50 5.74 -6.22
C TYR A 280 -17.98 5.02 -7.48
N LEU A 281 -17.26 5.21 -8.59
CA LEU A 281 -17.31 4.35 -9.77
C LEU A 281 -16.28 3.23 -9.61
N ASN A 282 -16.74 2.00 -9.42
CA ASN A 282 -15.90 0.80 -9.41
C ASN A 282 -15.66 0.34 -10.85
N LEU A 283 -14.39 0.15 -11.20
CA LEU A 283 -13.97 -0.22 -12.55
C LEU A 283 -13.95 -1.74 -12.79
N GLY A 284 -14.07 -2.53 -11.73
CA GLY A 284 -13.89 -3.98 -11.79
C GLY A 284 -12.47 -4.31 -12.24
N THR A 285 -12.34 -5.13 -13.28
CA THR A 285 -11.04 -5.56 -13.81
C THR A 285 -10.52 -4.56 -14.83
N VAL A 286 -9.31 -4.04 -14.59
CA VAL A 286 -8.60 -3.09 -15.45
C VAL A 286 -7.20 -3.62 -15.75
N TYR A 287 -6.83 -3.66 -17.02
CA TYR A 287 -5.48 -3.99 -17.47
C TYR A 287 -4.86 -2.79 -18.22
N ASN A 288 -4.07 -1.92 -17.57
CA ASN A 288 -3.54 -2.02 -16.19
C ASN A 288 -3.91 -0.83 -15.29
N LEU A 289 -4.15 0.34 -15.87
CA LEU A 289 -4.57 1.54 -15.16
C LEU A 289 -5.59 2.32 -15.99
N ALA A 290 -6.39 3.14 -15.33
CA ALA A 290 -7.47 3.89 -15.95
C ALA A 290 -7.59 5.30 -15.40
N THR A 291 -7.67 6.31 -16.26
CA THR A 291 -8.06 7.68 -15.88
C THR A 291 -9.54 7.88 -16.14
N VAL A 292 -10.28 8.32 -15.13
CA VAL A 292 -11.73 8.48 -15.20
C VAL A 292 -12.08 9.95 -15.33
N ARG A 293 -12.96 10.30 -16.29
CA ARG A 293 -13.60 11.60 -16.39
C ARG A 293 -15.12 11.46 -16.40
N VAL A 294 -15.81 12.26 -15.59
CA VAL A 294 -17.28 12.35 -15.57
C VAL A 294 -17.71 13.77 -15.89
N ASN A 295 -18.53 13.94 -16.92
CA ASN A 295 -18.94 15.28 -17.43
C ASN A 295 -17.74 16.22 -17.68
N GLY A 296 -16.62 15.67 -18.17
CA GLY A 296 -15.37 16.40 -18.42
C GLY A 296 -14.49 16.66 -17.18
N VAL A 297 -14.99 16.41 -15.97
CA VAL A 297 -14.22 16.54 -14.72
C VAL A 297 -13.32 15.33 -14.54
N ASP A 298 -12.04 15.55 -14.28
CA ASP A 298 -11.06 14.51 -13.95
C ASP A 298 -11.34 13.96 -12.54
N CYS A 299 -11.59 12.66 -12.44
CA CYS A 299 -11.88 11.94 -11.20
C CYS A 299 -10.69 11.06 -10.75
N GLY A 300 -9.51 11.24 -11.35
CA GLY A 300 -8.28 10.60 -10.95
C GLY A 300 -7.82 9.45 -11.85
N THR A 301 -6.55 9.09 -11.68
CA THR A 301 -5.90 7.95 -12.33
C THR A 301 -5.82 6.77 -11.36
N ILE A 302 -6.53 5.69 -11.70
CA ILE A 302 -6.67 4.50 -10.89
C ILE A 302 -5.66 3.46 -11.39
N TRP A 303 -4.61 3.24 -10.59
CA TRP A 303 -3.46 2.41 -10.98
C TRP A 303 -3.21 1.24 -10.02
N THR A 304 -3.88 1.21 -8.88
CA THR A 304 -3.79 0.15 -7.88
C THR A 304 -5.15 -0.10 -7.23
N ALA A 305 -5.30 -1.23 -6.55
CA ALA A 305 -6.50 -1.54 -5.79
C ALA A 305 -6.69 -0.55 -4.61
N PRO A 306 -7.95 -0.26 -4.23
CA PRO A 306 -9.19 -0.64 -4.93
C PRO A 306 -9.37 0.13 -6.26
N TYR A 307 -9.76 -0.58 -7.32
CA TYR A 307 -9.95 0.00 -8.65
C TYR A 307 -11.25 0.81 -8.75
N ARG A 308 -11.29 1.97 -8.10
CA ARG A 308 -12.46 2.86 -8.06
C ARG A 308 -12.08 4.33 -8.05
N ALA A 309 -12.93 5.19 -8.60
CA ALA A 309 -12.77 6.64 -8.61
C ALA A 309 -13.91 7.32 -7.83
N ASP A 310 -13.61 8.32 -6.99
CA ASP A 310 -14.64 9.17 -6.40
C ASP A 310 -15.20 10.11 -7.49
N ILE A 311 -16.49 9.98 -7.78
CA ILE A 311 -17.19 10.77 -8.80
C ILE A 311 -18.22 11.72 -8.18
N THR A 312 -18.26 11.85 -6.85
CA THR A 312 -19.28 12.59 -6.10
C THR A 312 -19.42 14.03 -6.59
N GLY A 313 -18.29 14.73 -6.72
CA GLY A 313 -18.25 16.13 -7.16
C GLY A 313 -18.56 16.35 -8.65
N ALA A 314 -18.46 15.30 -9.47
CA ALA A 314 -18.65 15.37 -10.92
C ALA A 314 -20.05 14.94 -11.37
N LEU A 315 -20.80 14.25 -10.52
CA LEU A 315 -22.12 13.71 -10.82
C LEU A 315 -23.22 14.77 -10.92
N LYS A 316 -24.11 14.62 -11.91
CA LYS A 316 -25.36 15.39 -12.02
C LYS A 316 -26.57 14.47 -12.14
N LYS A 317 -27.75 14.97 -11.73
CA LYS A 317 -29.03 14.26 -11.95
C LYS A 317 -29.29 14.15 -13.46
N GLY A 318 -29.74 12.98 -13.90
CA GLY A 318 -30.02 12.71 -15.31
C GLY A 318 -28.86 12.02 -16.02
N ILE A 319 -28.60 12.40 -17.27
CA ILE A 319 -27.57 11.76 -18.11
C ILE A 319 -26.20 12.36 -17.77
N ASN A 320 -25.22 11.50 -17.54
CA ASN A 320 -23.83 11.84 -17.31
C ASN A 320 -22.98 11.28 -18.45
N GLU A 321 -22.00 12.04 -18.90
CA GLU A 321 -20.97 11.58 -19.83
C GLU A 321 -19.85 10.91 -19.04
N LEU A 322 -19.40 9.75 -19.51
CA LEU A 322 -18.32 8.98 -18.93
C LEU A 322 -17.25 8.76 -19.98
N GLU A 323 -16.03 9.15 -19.63
CA GLU A 323 -14.83 8.87 -20.41
C GLU A 323 -13.82 8.15 -19.53
N ILE A 324 -13.28 7.03 -20.02
CA ILE A 324 -12.25 6.24 -19.33
C ILE A 324 -11.09 6.00 -20.28
N GLU A 325 -9.91 6.51 -19.94
CA GLU A 325 -8.68 6.25 -20.68
C GLU A 325 -7.95 5.06 -20.05
N VAL A 326 -7.83 3.94 -20.74
CA VAL A 326 -7.13 2.75 -20.24
C VAL A 326 -5.82 2.55 -20.97
N THR A 327 -4.76 2.28 -20.21
CA THR A 327 -3.42 2.04 -20.75
C THR A 327 -2.85 0.71 -20.26
N ASN A 328 -2.35 -0.11 -21.18
CA ASN A 328 -1.69 -1.40 -20.88
C ASN A 328 -0.14 -1.30 -21.00
N THR A 329 0.55 -2.45 -20.97
CA THR A 329 2.02 -2.50 -21.15
C THR A 329 2.42 -2.78 -22.60
N TRP A 330 3.69 -2.56 -22.93
CA TRP A 330 4.30 -2.83 -24.24
C TRP A 330 4.38 -4.32 -24.65
N ALA A 331 4.07 -5.26 -23.76
CA ALA A 331 4.31 -6.69 -24.00
C ALA A 331 3.61 -7.22 -25.26
N ASN A 332 2.35 -6.81 -25.47
CA ASN A 332 1.54 -7.28 -26.59
C ASN A 332 2.03 -6.71 -27.92
N ALA A 333 2.29 -5.40 -28.02
CA ALA A 333 2.77 -4.79 -29.27
C ALA A 333 4.18 -5.23 -29.66
N LEU A 334 5.07 -5.46 -28.68
CA LEU A 334 6.38 -6.06 -28.95
C LEU A 334 6.25 -7.49 -29.46
N THR A 335 5.35 -8.29 -28.90
CA THR A 335 5.07 -9.65 -29.41
C THR A 335 4.53 -9.61 -30.84
N GLY A 336 3.58 -8.69 -31.12
CA GLY A 336 3.06 -8.49 -32.46
C GLY A 336 4.14 -8.06 -33.45
N ALA A 337 5.00 -7.11 -33.08
CA ALA A 337 6.11 -6.67 -33.93
C ALA A 337 7.12 -7.79 -34.22
N ASP A 338 7.49 -8.59 -33.21
CA ASP A 338 8.37 -9.75 -33.39
C ASP A 338 7.77 -10.81 -34.33
N GLU A 339 6.44 -10.90 -34.41
CA GLU A 339 5.70 -11.80 -35.32
C GLU A 339 5.38 -11.18 -36.69
N GLY A 340 5.81 -9.95 -36.97
CA GLY A 340 5.47 -9.24 -38.21
C GLY A 340 4.03 -8.70 -38.27
N LYS A 341 3.36 -8.57 -37.13
CA LYS A 341 1.97 -8.10 -36.94
C LYS A 341 1.92 -6.85 -36.05
N ALA A 342 2.83 -5.90 -36.29
CA ALA A 342 2.87 -4.67 -35.51
C ALA A 342 1.52 -3.92 -35.57
N PRO A 343 0.93 -3.51 -34.43
CA PRO A 343 -0.37 -2.83 -34.41
C PRO A 343 -0.32 -1.37 -34.92
N PHE A 344 0.88 -0.80 -35.03
CA PHE A 344 1.18 0.54 -35.56
C PHE A 344 2.68 0.66 -35.87
N ASP A 345 3.06 1.68 -36.63
CA ASP A 345 4.44 1.91 -37.07
C ASP A 345 5.36 2.42 -35.95
N GLY A 346 6.67 2.30 -36.15
CA GLY A 346 7.68 2.89 -35.26
C GLY A 346 8.02 2.07 -34.01
N ILE A 347 7.57 0.82 -33.91
CA ILE A 347 7.93 -0.08 -32.81
C ILE A 347 9.38 -0.53 -32.97
N TRP A 348 10.24 -0.09 -32.06
CA TRP A 348 11.64 -0.51 -32.00
C TRP A 348 12.17 -0.43 -30.57
N THR A 349 13.01 -1.40 -30.19
CA THR A 349 13.76 -1.37 -28.93
C THR A 349 15.01 -2.24 -29.04
N ASN A 350 16.09 -1.86 -28.35
CA ASN A 350 17.27 -2.71 -28.19
C ASN A 350 17.11 -3.76 -27.08
N ALA A 351 16.00 -3.71 -26.31
CA ALA A 351 15.68 -4.70 -25.29
C ALA A 351 15.21 -6.01 -25.94
N LYS A 352 16.05 -7.04 -25.89
CA LYS A 352 15.80 -8.34 -26.54
C LYS A 352 15.07 -9.37 -25.67
N TYR A 353 14.91 -9.12 -24.37
CA TYR A 353 14.24 -10.07 -23.49
C TYR A 353 12.72 -9.99 -23.67
N ARG A 354 12.08 -11.16 -23.59
CA ARG A 354 10.62 -11.35 -23.63
C ARG A 354 10.24 -12.32 -22.51
N ARG A 355 8.95 -12.32 -22.15
CA ARG A 355 8.39 -13.35 -21.26
C ARG A 355 8.57 -14.72 -21.89
N ALA A 356 8.87 -15.72 -21.07
CA ALA A 356 9.02 -17.09 -21.55
C ALA A 356 7.67 -17.65 -22.03
N GLU A 357 6.59 -17.30 -21.33
CA GLU A 357 5.24 -17.56 -21.78
C GLU A 357 4.95 -16.66 -22.99
N LYS A 358 4.94 -17.26 -24.19
CA LYS A 358 4.61 -16.59 -25.48
C LYS A 358 3.11 -16.31 -25.61
N THR A 359 2.50 -15.81 -24.55
CA THR A 359 1.08 -15.48 -24.48
C THR A 359 0.90 -13.98 -24.40
N LEU A 360 -0.14 -13.48 -25.06
CA LEU A 360 -0.58 -12.09 -24.88
C LEU A 360 -1.07 -11.90 -23.44
N LEU A 361 -0.77 -10.74 -22.89
CA LEU A 361 -1.33 -10.32 -21.61
C LEU A 361 -2.77 -9.81 -21.83
N PRO A 362 -3.69 -10.05 -20.88
CA PRO A 362 -4.98 -9.38 -20.86
C PRO A 362 -4.82 -7.86 -20.99
N ALA A 363 -5.75 -7.21 -21.70
CA ALA A 363 -5.65 -5.78 -21.95
C ALA A 363 -7.03 -5.10 -22.04
N GLY A 364 -7.12 -3.90 -21.44
CA GLY A 364 -8.28 -3.03 -21.54
C GLY A 364 -9.13 -2.92 -20.28
N LEU A 365 -10.30 -2.30 -20.44
CA LEU A 365 -11.34 -2.23 -19.42
C LEU A 365 -12.24 -3.45 -19.56
N LEU A 366 -12.17 -4.38 -18.60
CA LEU A 366 -12.95 -5.63 -18.62
C LEU A 366 -14.18 -5.54 -17.71
N GLY A 367 -14.17 -4.65 -16.70
CA GLY A 367 -15.32 -4.45 -15.82
C GLY A 367 -15.56 -5.62 -14.86
N PRO A 368 -16.80 -5.82 -14.39
CA PRO A 368 -17.97 -4.98 -14.65
C PRO A 368 -17.87 -3.61 -13.96
N LEU A 369 -18.48 -2.59 -14.57
CA LEU A 369 -18.61 -1.27 -13.97
C LEU A 369 -19.78 -1.24 -12.98
N SER A 370 -19.58 -0.64 -11.81
CA SER A 370 -20.65 -0.45 -10.82
C SER A 370 -20.45 0.82 -10.01
N PHE A 371 -21.51 1.27 -9.35
CA PHE A 371 -21.46 2.34 -8.36
C PHE A 371 -21.53 1.75 -6.96
N SER A 372 -20.74 2.30 -6.04
CA SER A 372 -20.88 2.04 -4.60
C SER A 372 -21.00 3.35 -3.84
N THR A 373 -21.73 3.33 -2.74
CA THR A 373 -21.90 4.50 -1.87
C THR A 373 -21.39 4.22 -0.47
N THR A 374 -20.71 5.19 0.13
CA THR A 374 -20.37 5.19 1.56
C THR A 374 -21.17 6.30 2.26
N GLU A 375 -21.62 6.01 3.48
CA GLU A 375 -22.29 6.95 4.39
C GLU A 375 -21.29 7.67 5.30
#